data_AF-A0A931B7C6-F1
#
_entry.id   AF-A0A931B7C6-F1
#
_cell.length_a   1.000
_cell.length_b   1.000
_cell.length_c   1.000
_cell.angle_alpha   90.00
_cell.angle_beta   90.00
_cell.angle_gamma   90.00
#
_symmetry.space_group_name_H-M   'P 1'
#
loop_
_entity.id
_entity.type
_entity.pdbx_description
1 polymer ?
#
loop_
_entity_poly.entity_id
_entity_poly.type
_entity_poly.pdbx_seq_one_letter_code
_entity_poly.pdbx_strand_id
1 'polypeptide(L)'
;MSDPDLLHYATAALDVHHHTALPEPLRAADRVELDALHAHATALYELLDTHTHGTHGPNPVGGDHLHAARTRAWQLAEHLHDAFHTAPRDDGTTPTREQCAARHPEGAPRLSICRRHVATAVRVRRHTTPAELRAAFTGLVRH
;
A
#
# COMPACT_ATOMS: atom_id res chain seq x y z
N MET A 1 28.25 -5.50 -3.06
CA MET A 1 27.05 -6.15 -3.61
C MET A 1 25.88 -5.52 -2.89
N SER A 2 25.21 -4.54 -3.51
CA SER A 2 24.12 -3.83 -2.85
C SER A 2 22.97 -4.82 -2.62
N ASP A 3 22.52 -4.92 -1.39
CA ASP A 3 21.35 -5.71 -1.03
C ASP A 3 20.13 -5.18 -1.83
N PRO A 4 19.52 -5.98 -2.71
CA PRO A 4 18.40 -5.54 -3.54
C PRO A 4 17.22 -5.01 -2.71
N ASP A 5 17.06 -5.46 -1.46
CA ASP A 5 16.03 -4.96 -0.55
C ASP A 5 16.32 -3.52 -0.08
N LEU A 6 17.60 -3.19 0.19
CA LEU A 6 18.01 -1.83 0.55
C LEU A 6 17.82 -0.84 -0.61
N LEU A 7 17.95 -1.30 -1.86
CA LEU A 7 17.72 -0.47 -3.04
C LEU A 7 16.24 -0.06 -3.16
N HIS A 8 15.32 -0.98 -2.84
CA HIS A 8 13.88 -0.73 -2.85
C HIS A 8 13.47 0.34 -1.83
N TYR A 9 14.01 0.27 -0.61
CA TYR A 9 13.74 1.26 0.43
C TYR A 9 14.38 2.63 0.12
N ALA A 10 15.57 2.65 -0.47
CA ALA A 10 16.22 3.89 -0.88
C ALA A 10 15.47 4.60 -2.02
N THR A 11 14.94 3.85 -2.99
CA THR A 11 14.07 4.42 -4.05
C THR A 11 12.77 4.99 -3.48
N ALA A 12 12.18 4.30 -2.50
CA ALA A 12 10.98 4.78 -1.82
C ALA A 12 11.22 6.10 -1.06
N ALA A 13 12.38 6.25 -0.41
CA ALA A 13 12.74 7.49 0.28
C ALA A 13 13.04 8.66 -0.66
N LEU A 14 13.68 8.41 -1.81
CA LEU A 14 13.90 9.42 -2.85
C LEU A 14 12.58 9.89 -3.48
N ASP A 15 11.67 8.97 -3.77
CA ASP A 15 10.35 9.28 -4.33
C ASP A 15 9.51 10.11 -3.35
N VAL A 16 9.54 9.79 -2.05
CA VAL A 16 8.88 10.63 -1.01
C VAL A 16 9.46 12.04 -0.97
N HIS A 17 10.77 12.20 -1.14
CA HIS A 17 11.40 13.53 -1.20
C HIS A 17 10.96 14.32 -2.44
N HIS A 18 10.85 13.66 -3.60
CA HIS A 18 10.32 14.28 -4.83
C HIS A 18 8.86 14.77 -4.67
N HIS A 19 8.03 14.00 -3.96
CA HIS A 19 6.61 14.35 -3.72
C HIS A 19 6.41 15.35 -2.56
N THR A 20 7.41 15.60 -1.71
CA THR A 20 7.33 16.52 -0.56
C THR A 20 8.01 17.87 -0.80
N ALA A 21 8.80 18.00 -1.88
CA ALA A 21 9.26 19.28 -2.39
C ALA A 21 8.11 20.00 -3.12
N LEU A 22 7.19 20.62 -2.38
CA LEU A 22 6.00 21.28 -2.92
C LEU A 22 6.19 22.82 -3.07
N PRO A 23 6.52 23.32 -4.28
CA PRO A 23 6.22 24.70 -4.64
C PRO A 23 5.22 24.75 -5.83
N GLU A 24 3.94 24.46 -5.58
CA GLU A 24 2.78 24.91 -6.39
C GLU A 24 1.46 24.54 -5.65
N PRO A 25 0.31 25.19 -5.93
CA PRO A 25 -0.93 24.88 -5.23
C PRO A 25 -1.30 23.41 -5.43
N LEU A 26 -1.65 22.73 -4.32
CA LEU A 26 -1.98 21.30 -4.28
C LEU A 26 -3.11 20.99 -5.29
N ARG A 27 -2.72 20.48 -6.46
CA ARG A 27 -3.63 19.87 -7.43
C ARG A 27 -4.18 18.56 -6.86
N ALA A 28 -5.33 18.11 -7.35
CA ALA A 28 -5.84 16.79 -7.01
C ALA A 28 -4.83 15.71 -7.42
N ALA A 29 -4.63 14.71 -6.56
CA ALA A 29 -3.70 13.62 -6.82
C ALA A 29 -4.10 12.85 -8.09
N ASP A 30 -3.17 12.70 -9.02
CA ASP A 30 -3.42 11.95 -10.26
C ASP A 30 -3.20 10.44 -10.07
N ARG A 31 -3.51 9.66 -11.12
CA ARG A 31 -3.37 8.20 -11.10
C ARG A 31 -1.92 7.72 -10.94
N VAL A 32 -0.94 8.51 -11.40
CA VAL A 32 0.49 8.17 -11.29
C VAL A 32 0.94 8.35 -9.84
N GLU A 33 0.60 9.47 -9.21
CA GLU A 33 0.88 9.75 -7.80
C GLU A 33 0.20 8.71 -6.90
N LEU A 34 -1.05 8.33 -7.19
CA LEU A 34 -1.77 7.31 -6.42
C LEU A 34 -1.16 5.90 -6.56
N ASP A 35 -0.70 5.49 -7.75
CA ASP A 35 0.03 4.20 -7.90
C ASP A 35 1.38 4.23 -7.19
N ALA A 36 2.10 5.36 -7.25
CA ALA A 36 3.33 5.54 -6.50
C ALA A 36 3.08 5.42 -4.99
N LEU A 37 2.14 6.18 -4.41
CA LEU A 37 1.81 6.09 -2.99
C LEU A 37 1.36 4.68 -2.58
N HIS A 38 0.59 3.99 -3.43
CA HIS A 38 0.20 2.60 -3.20
C HIS A 38 1.42 1.66 -3.15
N ALA A 39 2.37 1.84 -4.08
CA ALA A 39 3.63 1.11 -4.08
C ALA A 39 4.36 1.23 -2.73
N HIS A 40 4.52 2.46 -2.26
CA HIS A 40 5.18 2.76 -0.99
C HIS A 40 4.46 2.13 0.20
N ALA A 41 3.12 2.21 0.25
CA ALA A 41 2.34 1.61 1.31
C ALA A 41 2.48 0.08 1.33
N THR A 42 2.47 -0.59 0.18
CA THR A 42 2.68 -2.04 0.09
C THR A 42 4.11 -2.47 0.44
N ALA A 43 5.13 -1.67 0.07
CA ALA A 43 6.51 -1.91 0.47
C ALA A 43 6.70 -1.81 1.99
N LEU A 44 6.08 -0.80 2.60
CA LEU A 44 6.07 -0.62 4.05
C LEU A 44 5.36 -1.79 4.74
N TYR A 45 4.24 -2.26 4.20
CA TYR A 45 3.56 -3.46 4.70
C TYR A 45 4.52 -4.67 4.71
N GLU A 46 5.23 -4.94 3.62
CA GLU A 46 6.14 -6.09 3.52
C GLU A 46 7.33 -6.00 4.50
N LEU A 47 7.88 -4.80 4.69
CA LEU A 47 8.91 -4.55 5.69
C LEU A 47 8.39 -4.85 7.11
N LEU A 48 7.22 -4.30 7.45
CA LEU A 48 6.62 -4.51 8.78
C LEU A 48 6.23 -5.97 9.00
N ASP A 49 5.74 -6.67 7.98
CA ASP A 49 5.39 -8.08 8.05
C ASP A 49 6.61 -8.96 8.37
N THR A 50 7.74 -8.69 7.73
CA THR A 50 9.01 -9.39 7.98
C THR A 50 9.47 -9.20 9.43
N HIS A 51 9.44 -7.96 9.93
CA HIS A 51 9.86 -7.67 11.30
C HIS A 51 8.85 -8.16 12.35
N THR A 52 7.55 -8.16 12.06
CA THR A 52 6.52 -8.68 12.98
C THR A 52 6.82 -10.14 13.34
N HIS A 53 7.12 -10.98 12.34
CA HIS A 53 7.45 -12.40 12.55
C HIS A 53 8.74 -12.59 13.35
N GLY A 54 9.79 -11.80 13.07
CA GLY A 54 11.06 -11.88 13.79
C GLY A 54 10.99 -11.37 15.24
N THR A 55 10.13 -10.39 15.52
CA THR A 55 10.02 -9.75 16.83
C THR A 55 9.10 -10.50 17.79
N HIS A 56 8.01 -11.13 17.30
CA HIS A 56 7.00 -11.72 18.18
C HIS A 56 7.54 -12.83 19.10
N GLY A 57 8.54 -13.59 18.67
CA GLY A 57 9.20 -14.60 19.53
C GLY A 57 9.92 -13.98 20.73
N PRO A 58 10.96 -13.17 20.52
CA PRO A 58 11.76 -12.58 21.62
C PRO A 58 11.07 -11.42 22.35
N ASN A 59 10.11 -10.74 21.73
CA ASN A 59 9.38 -9.61 22.30
C ASN A 59 7.91 -9.60 21.83
N PRO A 60 7.02 -10.35 22.49
CA PRO A 60 5.62 -10.47 22.10
C PRO A 60 4.89 -9.11 22.00
N VAL A 61 5.05 -8.26 23.02
CA VAL A 61 4.42 -6.92 23.08
C VAL A 61 4.89 -6.04 21.91
N GLY A 62 6.18 -6.07 21.59
CA GLY A 62 6.71 -5.40 20.40
C GLY A 62 6.14 -5.98 19.10
N GLY A 63 5.97 -7.30 19.05
CA GLY A 63 5.31 -8.01 17.96
C GLY A 63 3.87 -7.52 17.74
N ASP A 64 3.09 -7.31 18.81
CA ASP A 64 1.72 -6.79 18.72
C ASP A 64 1.67 -5.39 18.13
N HIS A 65 2.60 -4.51 18.54
CA HIS A 65 2.70 -3.17 17.97
C HIS A 65 3.06 -3.19 16.48
N LEU A 66 3.99 -4.07 16.08
CA LEU A 66 4.34 -4.24 14.67
C LEU A 66 3.19 -4.86 13.86
N HIS A 67 2.42 -5.79 14.44
CA HIS A 67 1.21 -6.34 13.86
C HIS A 67 0.13 -5.26 13.64
N ALA A 68 -0.06 -4.38 14.63
CA ALA A 68 -0.94 -3.23 14.48
C ALA A 68 -0.46 -2.31 13.36
N ALA A 69 0.84 -1.99 13.32
CA ALA A 69 1.44 -1.14 12.30
C ALA A 69 1.28 -1.72 10.88
N ARG A 70 1.58 -3.02 10.66
CA ARG A 70 1.38 -3.66 9.35
C ARG A 70 -0.09 -3.62 8.91
N THR A 71 -1.02 -3.82 9.85
CA THR A 71 -2.46 -3.76 9.58
C THR A 71 -2.87 -2.38 9.09
N ARG A 72 -2.32 -1.31 9.70
CA ARG A 72 -2.59 0.08 9.26
C ARG A 72 -1.94 0.42 7.92
N ALA A 73 -0.74 -0.07 7.65
CA ALA A 73 -0.10 0.09 6.35
C ALA A 73 -0.97 -0.54 5.24
N TRP A 74 -1.58 -1.70 5.49
CA TRP A 74 -2.52 -2.30 4.54
C TRP A 74 -3.79 -1.47 4.35
N GLN A 75 -4.41 -0.98 5.42
CA GLN A 75 -5.59 -0.11 5.32
C GLN A 75 -5.32 1.17 4.51
N LEU A 76 -4.14 1.78 4.70
CA LEU A 76 -3.67 2.90 3.86
C LEU A 76 -3.63 2.47 2.38
N ALA A 77 -3.04 1.32 2.07
CA ALA A 77 -2.97 0.80 0.71
C ALA A 77 -4.37 0.50 0.11
N GLU A 78 -5.34 0.04 0.91
CA GLU A 78 -6.73 -0.13 0.45
C GLU A 78 -7.34 1.22 0.06
N HIS A 79 -7.24 2.24 0.92
CA HIS A 79 -7.79 3.56 0.63
C HIS A 79 -7.14 4.22 -0.60
N LEU A 80 -5.83 4.07 -0.77
CA LEU A 80 -5.13 4.58 -1.96
C LEU A 80 -5.60 3.86 -3.24
N HIS A 81 -5.82 2.56 -3.17
CA HIS A 81 -6.35 1.78 -4.29
C HIS A 81 -7.79 2.18 -4.63
N ASP A 82 -8.63 2.42 -3.64
CA ASP A 82 -10.00 2.91 -3.84
C ASP A 82 -9.99 4.32 -4.46
N ALA A 83 -9.16 5.23 -3.95
CA ALA A 83 -8.98 6.57 -4.52
C ALA A 83 -8.56 6.51 -5.99
N PHE A 84 -7.63 5.61 -6.35
CA PHE A 84 -7.22 5.39 -7.73
C PHE A 84 -8.37 4.95 -8.65
N HIS A 85 -9.35 4.19 -8.16
CA HIS A 85 -10.54 3.84 -8.95
C HIS A 85 -11.50 5.02 -9.14
N THR A 86 -11.45 6.03 -8.27
CA THR A 86 -12.24 7.27 -8.42
C THR A 86 -11.54 8.34 -9.26
N ALA A 87 -10.22 8.24 -9.43
CA ALA A 87 -9.43 9.23 -10.15
C ALA A 87 -9.63 9.16 -11.69
N PRO A 88 -9.74 10.32 -12.37
CA PRO A 88 -9.89 10.36 -13.83
C PRO A 88 -8.65 9.79 -14.53
N ARG A 89 -8.85 9.14 -15.67
CA ARG A 89 -7.78 8.74 -16.60
C ARG A 89 -7.26 9.94 -17.38
N ASP A 90 -6.21 9.73 -18.16
CA ASP A 90 -5.59 10.74 -19.03
C ASP A 90 -6.59 11.33 -20.05
N ASP A 91 -7.64 10.58 -20.41
CA ASP A 91 -8.74 11.03 -21.27
C ASP A 91 -9.84 11.81 -20.52
N GLY A 92 -9.64 12.08 -19.23
CA GLY A 92 -10.57 12.78 -18.34
C GLY A 92 -11.74 11.92 -17.85
N THR A 93 -11.85 10.65 -18.27
CA THR A 93 -12.95 9.77 -17.86
C THR A 93 -12.62 9.05 -16.55
N THR A 94 -13.60 8.96 -15.65
CA THR A 94 -13.50 8.08 -14.49
C THR A 94 -13.97 6.68 -14.90
N PRO A 95 -13.14 5.64 -14.73
CA PRO A 95 -13.55 4.27 -15.04
C PRO A 95 -14.73 3.80 -14.20
N THR A 96 -15.63 3.03 -14.80
CA THR A 96 -16.53 2.17 -14.01
C THR A 96 -15.74 1.02 -13.39
N ARG A 97 -16.31 0.41 -12.33
CA ARG A 97 -15.71 -0.76 -11.67
C ARG A 97 -15.49 -1.92 -12.65
N GLU A 98 -16.43 -2.14 -13.56
CA GLU A 98 -16.36 -3.18 -14.60
C GLU A 98 -15.23 -2.89 -15.59
N GLN A 99 -15.06 -1.63 -15.99
CA GLN A 99 -13.97 -1.21 -16.86
C GLN A 99 -12.60 -1.37 -16.19
N CYS A 100 -12.51 -1.16 -14.88
CA CYS A 100 -11.28 -1.45 -14.11
C CYS A 100 -11.03 -2.96 -13.91
N ALA A 101 -12.08 -3.78 -13.88
CA ALA A 101 -11.98 -5.23 -13.70
C ALA A 101 -11.70 -5.98 -15.02
N ALA A 102 -12.06 -5.40 -16.17
CA ALA A 102 -11.88 -6.02 -17.47
C ALA A 102 -10.37 -6.21 -17.78
N ARG A 103 -9.94 -7.47 -17.94
CA ARG A 103 -8.64 -7.80 -18.52
C ARG A 103 -8.68 -7.35 -19.98
N HIS A 104 -8.06 -6.22 -20.31
CA HIS A 104 -8.01 -5.76 -21.69
C HIS A 104 -7.40 -6.86 -22.61
N PRO A 105 -7.97 -7.09 -23.80
CA PRO A 105 -7.47 -8.11 -24.74
C PRO A 105 -6.03 -7.87 -25.21
N GLU A 106 -5.53 -6.65 -25.06
CA GLU A 106 -4.13 -6.24 -25.28
C GLU A 106 -3.15 -6.82 -24.24
N GLY A 107 -3.65 -7.46 -23.19
CA GLY A 107 -2.85 -8.04 -22.12
C GLY A 107 -2.45 -7.03 -21.04
N ALA A 108 -1.72 -7.54 -20.06
CA ALA A 108 -0.86 -6.72 -19.21
C ALA A 108 -0.08 -5.68 -20.05
N PRO A 109 0.15 -4.43 -19.60
CA PRO A 109 0.02 -3.93 -18.24
C PRO A 109 -0.55 -2.49 -18.19
N ARG A 110 -1.85 -2.31 -17.93
CA ARG A 110 -2.35 -0.95 -17.60
C ARG A 110 -2.64 -0.70 -16.13
N LEU A 111 -2.58 -1.71 -15.26
CA LEU A 111 -2.89 -1.54 -13.84
C LEU A 111 -1.93 -2.36 -12.95
N SER A 112 -0.69 -1.89 -12.85
CA SER A 112 0.32 -2.30 -11.85
C SER A 112 -0.28 -2.33 -10.44
N ILE A 113 -0.98 -1.27 -10.07
CA ILE A 113 -1.60 -1.08 -8.75
C ILE A 113 -2.56 -2.22 -8.38
N CYS A 114 -3.47 -2.61 -9.28
CA CYS A 114 -4.47 -3.65 -8.98
C CYS A 114 -3.83 -5.02 -8.77
N ARG A 115 -2.78 -5.34 -9.56
CA ARG A 115 -2.04 -6.60 -9.42
C ARG A 115 -1.27 -6.64 -8.10
N ARG A 116 -0.58 -5.55 -7.79
CA ARG A 116 0.14 -5.37 -6.53
C ARG A 116 -0.82 -5.53 -5.36
N HIS A 117 -1.95 -4.82 -5.40
CA HIS A 117 -2.99 -4.88 -4.38
C HIS A 117 -3.50 -6.30 -4.15
N VAL A 118 -3.88 -7.04 -5.21
CA VAL A 118 -4.36 -8.44 -5.08
C VAL A 118 -3.26 -9.36 -4.53
N ALA A 119 -2.02 -9.22 -4.99
CA ALA A 119 -0.90 -10.03 -4.52
C ALA A 119 -0.63 -9.81 -3.02
N THR A 120 -0.59 -8.55 -2.57
CA THR A 120 -0.42 -8.20 -1.16
C THR A 120 -1.63 -8.64 -0.32
N ALA A 121 -2.87 -8.50 -0.82
CA ALA A 121 -4.07 -8.94 -0.12
C ALA A 121 -4.08 -10.45 0.20
N VAL A 122 -3.51 -11.28 -0.68
CA VAL A 122 -3.34 -12.72 -0.41
C VAL A 122 -2.42 -12.95 0.79
N ARG A 123 -1.36 -12.16 0.95
CA ARG A 123 -0.44 -12.26 2.10
C ARG A 123 -1.12 -11.77 3.38
N VAL A 124 -1.80 -10.63 3.33
CA VAL A 124 -2.55 -10.06 4.47
C VAL A 124 -3.52 -11.09 5.05
N ARG A 125 -4.29 -11.77 4.19
CA ARG A 125 -5.28 -12.77 4.61
C ARG A 125 -4.69 -13.98 5.33
N ARG A 126 -3.38 -14.23 5.24
CA ARG A 126 -2.71 -15.31 5.99
C ARG A 126 -2.46 -14.96 7.44
N HIS A 127 -2.38 -13.66 7.76
CA HIS A 127 -1.88 -13.19 9.05
C HIS A 127 -2.80 -12.19 9.75
N THR A 128 -3.87 -11.75 9.09
CA THR A 128 -4.81 -10.76 9.61
C THR A 128 -6.25 -11.20 9.35
N THR A 129 -7.08 -11.10 10.38
CA THR A 129 -8.51 -11.40 10.35
C THR A 129 -9.31 -10.23 9.78
N PRO A 130 -10.50 -10.49 9.21
CA PRO A 130 -11.40 -9.42 8.78
C PRO A 130 -11.87 -8.48 9.89
N ALA A 131 -11.83 -8.90 11.16
CA ALA A 131 -12.19 -8.05 12.29
C ALA A 131 -11.08 -7.03 12.59
N GLU A 132 -9.82 -7.47 12.56
CA GLU A 132 -8.66 -6.58 12.73
C GLU A 132 -8.57 -5.54 11.61
N LEU A 133 -8.86 -5.95 10.37
CA LEU A 133 -8.91 -5.03 9.23
C LEU A 133 -10.01 -3.96 9.34
N ARG A 134 -11.11 -4.24 10.06
CA ARG A 134 -12.21 -3.28 10.25
C ARG A 134 -12.10 -2.50 11.54
N ALA A 135 -11.19 -2.87 12.44
CA ALA A 135 -11.03 -2.19 13.71
C ALA A 135 -10.55 -0.74 13.47
N ALA A 136 -11.30 0.25 13.96
CA ALA A 136 -10.84 1.63 13.97
C ALA A 136 -9.55 1.76 14.81
N PHE A 137 -8.64 2.65 14.43
CA PHE A 137 -7.48 2.93 15.27
C PHE A 137 -7.90 3.85 16.40
N THR A 138 -8.07 3.31 17.60
CA THR A 138 -8.39 4.10 18.81
C THR A 138 -7.15 4.43 19.63
N GLY A 139 -5.94 4.16 19.10
CA GLY A 139 -4.67 4.33 19.83
C GLY A 139 -4.36 3.25 20.87
N LEU A 140 -5.29 2.31 21.12
CA LEU A 140 -5.12 1.23 22.09
C LEU A 140 -4.73 -0.07 21.37
N VAL A 141 -3.47 -0.47 21.48
CA VAL A 141 -3.05 -1.86 21.20
C VAL A 141 -3.29 -2.65 22.49
N ARG A 142 -4.12 -3.70 22.42
CA ARG A 142 -4.39 -4.56 23.56
C ARG A 142 -3.27 -5.61 23.63
N HIS A 143 -2.61 -5.68 24.78
CA HIS A 143 -1.62 -6.70 25.13
C HIS A 143 -2.22 -7.65 26.18
#